data_AF-A0A5K7XH63-F1
#
_entry.id   AF-A0A5K7XH63-F1
#
_cell.length_a   1.000
_cell.length_b   1.000
_cell.length_c   1.000
_cell.angle_alpha   90.00
_cell.angle_beta   90.00
_cell.angle_gamma   90.00
#
_symmetry.space_group_name_H-M   'P 1'
#
loop_
_entity.id
_entity.type
_entity.pdbx_description
1 polymer ?
#
loop_
_entity_poly.entity_id
_entity_poly.type
_entity_poly.pdbx_seq_one_letter_code
_entity_poly.pdbx_strand_id
1 'polypeptide(L)'
;MNIRNRFSRLLGAGAALCLVAAPLHGANIYWQGTNVSGNLMGPNYTDGVTNNLTPTASDVVHVGGGGTASYSTPGTVSLQKLRVGHNTVAPANPGTGIVNLSNGAKIDLTVGGAGGANASLWVGNVQNGTLNIDGAGTSVTAARFIAIGYGNNVARMGTVNITNGGSLIATLGNINLGESNNAMNGVQGHVNVDGTVSAMSAGADLVVGVYGAKSTFTQTGGLVSIDDSIEVGASTSLIANVGSSYSISGGTTTHSGNFFLGRGASVNATANISGTAILNTGNRFLMGAGTATGVVTNHSGGTLNTTLDLRVGDSGSGDTTYNLSGTGVINSTTGGIVGRQGAAKFFQTGGVANFNGTLSIGNRETATGANSGLYKISAGDLNIATALNVANNGVGEFRVVGDDATIDVTGNMLVGNTANGLGTLAFELETGDILSQLAVTGTATFSSGAALVFDATNAAPTQNVYNLLTAASIVDSGIAFTAPTGWSYQIVSGGNGQILQAVMAVPEPSTIGLALLAGIGLVRRRR
;
A
#
# COMPACT_ATOMS: atom_id res chain seq x y z
N MET A 1 0.87 45.18 -0.42
CA MET A 1 -0.27 44.73 0.40
C MET A 1 0.27 44.41 1.78
N ASN A 2 0.00 45.28 2.76
CA ASN A 2 0.61 45.29 4.10
C ASN A 2 -0.15 44.34 5.03
N ILE A 3 0.47 43.26 5.50
CA ILE A 3 -0.10 42.39 6.54
C ILE A 3 0.55 42.75 7.88
N ARG A 4 -0.26 43.35 8.76
CA ARG A 4 0.11 43.75 10.12
C ARG A 4 0.12 42.53 11.06
N ASN A 5 1.27 42.30 11.69
CA ASN A 5 1.41 41.45 12.88
C ASN A 5 0.59 42.04 14.04
N ARG A 6 -0.33 41.24 14.60
CA ARG A 6 -0.91 41.47 15.93
C ARG A 6 -0.45 40.36 16.87
N PHE A 7 0.57 40.65 17.66
CA PHE A 7 0.90 39.90 18.87
C PHE A 7 0.02 40.41 20.01
N SER A 8 -0.94 39.59 20.44
CA SER A 8 -1.70 39.82 21.68
C SER A 8 -0.97 39.12 22.81
N ARG A 9 -0.45 39.91 23.76
CA ARG A 9 0.12 39.43 25.02
C ARG A 9 -0.99 38.83 25.89
N LEU A 10 -0.90 37.54 26.20
CA LEU A 10 -1.69 36.91 27.25
C LEU A 10 -0.80 36.79 28.50
N LEU A 11 -1.05 37.65 29.48
CA LEU A 11 -0.49 37.55 30.83
C LEU A 11 -1.32 36.51 31.61
N GLY A 12 -0.83 35.27 31.64
CA GLY A 12 -1.37 34.22 32.51
C GLY A 12 -0.60 34.18 33.83
N ALA A 13 -1.32 34.30 34.95
CA ALA A 13 -0.78 34.18 36.30
C ALA A 13 -0.14 32.79 36.51
N GLY A 14 1.14 32.79 36.88
CA GLY A 14 1.89 31.57 37.18
C GLY A 14 1.43 30.94 38.48
N ALA A 15 0.67 29.85 38.39
CA ALA A 15 0.59 28.87 39.47
C ALA A 15 1.92 28.11 39.49
N ALA A 16 2.79 28.46 40.43
CA ALA A 16 3.98 27.67 40.74
C ALA A 16 3.51 26.34 41.36
N LEU A 17 3.28 25.33 40.52
CA LEU A 17 3.19 23.96 40.97
C LEU A 17 4.58 23.59 41.53
N CYS A 18 4.70 23.52 42.87
CA CYS A 18 5.82 22.83 43.50
C CYS A 18 5.74 21.36 43.08
N LEU A 19 6.38 21.02 41.96
CA LEU A 19 6.75 19.64 41.66
C LEU A 19 7.74 19.23 42.75
N VAL A 20 7.23 18.62 43.80
CA VAL A 20 8.06 17.85 44.72
C VAL A 20 8.64 16.74 43.85
N ALA A 21 9.92 16.87 43.49
CA ALA A 21 10.64 15.82 42.80
C ALA A 21 10.66 14.61 43.74
N ALA A 22 9.69 13.71 43.56
CA ALA A 22 9.77 12.39 44.16
C ALA A 22 11.12 11.82 43.74
N PRO A 23 11.93 11.27 44.66
CA PRO A 23 13.18 10.63 44.28
C PRO A 23 12.85 9.60 43.21
N LEU A 24 13.47 9.76 42.03
CA LEU A 24 13.47 8.76 40.97
C LEU A 24 14.17 7.53 41.56
N HIS A 25 13.41 6.66 42.21
CA HIS A 25 13.86 5.32 42.51
C HIS A 25 14.20 4.70 41.16
N GLY A 26 15.48 4.34 40.98
CA GLY A 26 15.91 3.61 39.80
C GLY A 26 15.03 2.36 39.66
N ALA A 27 14.44 2.16 38.49
CA ALA A 27 13.61 1.00 38.23
C ALA A 27 14.44 -0.28 38.46
N ASN A 28 13.93 -1.23 39.23
CA ASN A 28 14.61 -2.52 39.33
C ASN A 28 14.50 -3.23 37.98
N ILE A 29 15.59 -3.85 37.55
CA ILE A 29 15.63 -4.63 36.32
C ILE A 29 15.58 -6.10 36.72
N TYR A 30 14.50 -6.76 36.35
CA TYR A 30 14.28 -8.17 36.66
C TYR A 30 14.50 -9.05 35.45
N TRP A 31 15.23 -10.14 35.67
CA TRP A 31 15.62 -11.09 34.66
C TRP A 31 15.05 -12.46 34.94
N GLN A 32 14.34 -13.03 33.98
CA GLN A 32 14.04 -14.44 34.03
C GLN A 32 15.33 -15.24 33.79
N GLY A 33 15.63 -16.19 34.66
CA GLY A 33 16.82 -17.03 34.53
C GLY A 33 16.84 -17.85 33.23
N THR A 34 18.03 -18.30 32.82
CA THR A 34 18.21 -19.14 31.63
C THR A 34 17.33 -20.39 31.70
N ASN A 35 16.54 -20.67 30.64
CA ASN A 35 15.62 -21.79 30.54
C ASN A 35 14.57 -21.88 31.67
N VAL A 36 14.27 -20.78 32.36
CA VAL A 36 13.22 -20.75 33.39
C VAL A 36 11.86 -20.56 32.72
N SER A 37 10.88 -21.39 33.10
CA SER A 37 9.48 -21.21 32.74
C SER A 37 8.65 -20.90 33.99
N GLY A 38 7.74 -19.93 33.93
CA GLY A 38 6.98 -19.52 35.11
C GLY A 38 5.89 -18.49 34.86
N ASN A 39 5.26 -18.04 35.95
CA ASN A 39 4.29 -16.93 35.91
C ASN A 39 5.05 -15.61 35.72
N LEU A 40 4.57 -14.70 34.87
CA LEU A 40 5.18 -13.38 34.65
C LEU A 40 5.29 -12.55 35.94
N MET A 41 4.34 -12.73 36.87
CA MET A 41 4.30 -12.06 38.17
C MET A 41 4.70 -13.02 39.31
N GLY A 42 5.43 -14.08 38.99
CA GLY A 42 5.91 -15.06 39.97
C GLY A 42 7.30 -14.72 40.53
N PRO A 43 7.74 -15.44 41.58
CA PRO A 43 9.07 -15.30 42.17
C PRO A 43 10.11 -16.09 41.35
N ASN A 44 10.28 -15.78 40.08
CA ASN A 44 11.19 -16.47 39.15
C ASN A 44 12.19 -15.52 38.46
N TYR A 45 12.41 -14.36 39.07
CA TYR A 45 13.29 -13.33 38.55
C TYR A 45 14.49 -13.10 39.47
N THR A 46 15.54 -12.53 38.89
CA THR A 46 16.74 -12.08 39.59
C THR A 46 17.11 -10.67 39.15
N ASP A 47 17.67 -9.86 40.05
CA ASP A 47 18.23 -8.55 39.77
C ASP A 47 19.76 -8.59 39.54
N GLY A 48 20.35 -9.78 39.58
CA GLY A 48 21.81 -9.99 39.54
C GLY A 48 22.43 -10.32 40.88
N VAL A 49 21.71 -10.08 41.97
CA VAL A 49 22.17 -10.27 43.35
C VAL A 49 21.23 -11.21 44.09
N THR A 50 19.93 -10.94 44.02
CA THR A 50 18.87 -11.67 44.72
C THR A 50 18.05 -12.46 43.71
N ASN A 51 17.76 -13.72 44.03
CA ASN A 51 16.93 -14.62 43.20
C ASN A 51 15.51 -14.73 43.78
N ASN A 52 14.60 -15.26 42.97
CA ASN A 52 13.20 -15.49 43.33
C ASN A 52 12.42 -14.20 43.67
N LEU A 53 12.73 -13.13 42.94
CA LEU A 53 12.05 -11.85 43.06
C LEU A 53 10.75 -11.86 42.25
N THR A 54 9.75 -11.14 42.76
CA THR A 54 8.46 -10.93 42.10
C THR A 54 8.40 -9.50 41.54
N PRO A 55 8.13 -9.33 40.23
CA PRO A 55 7.97 -8.01 39.65
C PRO A 55 6.84 -7.18 40.28
N THR A 56 7.03 -5.88 40.36
CA THR A 56 6.07 -4.88 40.83
C THR A 56 5.85 -3.79 39.77
N ALA A 57 4.95 -2.85 40.04
CA ALA A 57 4.61 -1.76 39.12
C ALA A 57 5.78 -0.83 38.76
N SER A 58 6.83 -0.79 39.59
CA SER A 58 8.01 0.05 39.35
C SER A 58 9.08 -0.59 38.49
N ASP A 59 8.89 -1.82 38.02
CA ASP A 59 10.01 -2.62 37.51
C ASP A 59 10.02 -2.76 35.99
N VAL A 60 11.22 -3.01 35.47
CA VAL A 60 11.47 -3.37 34.08
C VAL A 60 11.70 -4.87 34.03
N VAL A 61 10.82 -5.58 33.31
CA VAL A 61 10.87 -7.04 33.24
C VAL A 61 11.51 -7.48 31.93
N HIS A 62 12.59 -8.28 32.05
CA HIS A 62 13.29 -8.91 30.95
C HIS A 62 13.03 -10.42 30.93
N VAL A 63 12.51 -10.90 29.81
CA VAL A 63 12.30 -12.31 29.51
C VAL A 63 13.25 -12.71 28.38
N GLY A 64 14.15 -13.66 28.61
CA GLY A 64 15.19 -14.07 27.66
C GLY A 64 15.87 -15.37 28.08
N GLY A 65 17.02 -15.70 27.47
CA GLY A 65 17.83 -16.85 27.87
C GLY A 65 17.17 -18.22 27.66
N GLY A 66 16.23 -18.34 26.72
CA GLY A 66 15.39 -19.53 26.52
C GLY A 66 14.17 -19.60 27.46
N GLY A 67 13.95 -18.57 28.29
CA GLY A 67 12.85 -18.52 29.25
C GLY A 67 11.48 -18.28 28.64
N THR A 68 10.45 -18.76 29.33
CA THR A 68 9.04 -18.55 28.99
C THR A 68 8.28 -18.01 30.21
N ALA A 69 7.58 -16.88 30.06
CA ALA A 69 6.72 -16.34 31.10
C ALA A 69 5.25 -16.38 30.65
N SER A 70 4.34 -16.73 31.55
CA SER A 70 2.90 -16.77 31.26
C SER A 70 2.12 -15.94 32.27
N TYR A 71 1.07 -15.24 31.83
CA TYR A 71 0.13 -14.55 32.72
C TYR A 71 -1.31 -14.75 32.21
N SER A 72 -2.11 -15.50 32.97
CA SER A 72 -3.47 -15.91 32.58
C SER A 72 -4.53 -15.61 33.64
N THR A 73 -4.15 -14.87 34.68
CA THR A 73 -5.07 -14.42 35.72
C THR A 73 -5.83 -13.20 35.19
N PRO A 74 -7.18 -13.22 35.13
CA PRO A 74 -7.95 -12.05 34.75
C PRO A 74 -7.63 -10.87 35.67
N GLY A 75 -7.38 -9.70 35.09
CA GLY A 75 -7.03 -8.50 35.85
C GLY A 75 -5.88 -7.73 35.22
N THR A 76 -5.62 -6.55 35.79
CA THR A 76 -4.55 -5.67 35.33
C THR A 76 -3.35 -5.77 36.26
N VAL A 77 -2.17 -5.96 35.66
CA VAL A 77 -0.89 -5.73 36.31
C VAL A 77 -0.19 -4.57 35.62
N SER A 78 0.50 -3.76 36.41
CA SER A 78 1.32 -2.68 35.89
C SER A 78 2.79 -3.06 35.95
N LEU A 79 3.56 -2.63 34.96
CA LEU A 79 5.02 -2.65 34.94
C LEU A 79 5.49 -1.29 34.43
N GLN A 80 6.76 -0.94 34.60
CA GLN A 80 7.30 0.20 33.85
C GLN A 80 7.46 -0.16 32.38
N LYS A 81 8.16 -1.28 32.12
CA LYS A 81 8.54 -1.73 30.78
C LYS A 81 8.58 -3.24 30.71
N LEU A 82 8.32 -3.79 29.53
CA LEU A 82 8.46 -5.21 29.22
C LEU A 82 9.43 -5.41 28.06
N ARG A 83 10.36 -6.35 28.21
CA ARG A 83 11.38 -6.71 27.21
C ARG A 83 11.37 -8.22 26.99
N VAL A 84 11.04 -8.65 25.78
CA VAL A 84 10.97 -10.07 25.40
C VAL A 84 12.06 -10.37 24.39
N GLY A 85 12.95 -11.33 24.67
CA GLY A 85 14.10 -11.66 23.83
C GLY A 85 15.20 -10.59 23.88
N HIS A 86 15.86 -10.43 25.03
CA HIS A 86 16.82 -9.35 25.28
C HIS A 86 18.29 -9.81 25.32
N ASN A 87 19.24 -8.89 25.12
CA ASN A 87 20.68 -9.16 24.97
C ASN A 87 21.62 -8.56 26.04
N THR A 88 21.16 -7.80 27.05
CA THR A 88 22.17 -7.29 28.02
C THR A 88 22.69 -8.43 28.90
N VAL A 89 24.00 -8.40 29.11
CA VAL A 89 24.76 -9.45 29.78
C VAL A 89 24.59 -9.31 31.29
N ALA A 90 24.24 -10.43 31.92
CA ALA A 90 24.21 -10.71 33.36
C ALA A 90 23.07 -10.05 34.18
N PRO A 91 22.45 -10.83 35.08
CA PRO A 91 22.77 -12.24 35.41
C PRO A 91 22.29 -13.28 34.39
N ALA A 92 21.39 -12.93 33.47
CA ALA A 92 20.85 -13.89 32.50
C ALA A 92 21.74 -14.03 31.25
N ASN A 93 21.80 -15.25 30.71
CA ASN A 93 22.40 -15.49 29.40
C ASN A 93 21.49 -14.87 28.32
N PRO A 94 22.07 -14.23 27.29
CA PRO A 94 21.29 -13.79 26.15
C PRO A 94 20.61 -14.99 25.47
N GLY A 95 19.38 -14.82 25.02
CA GLY A 95 18.66 -15.89 24.31
C GLY A 95 17.20 -15.57 24.04
N THR A 96 16.51 -16.52 23.42
CA THR A 96 15.09 -16.40 23.08
C THR A 96 14.24 -16.12 24.31
N GLY A 97 13.26 -15.22 24.21
CA GLY A 97 12.26 -15.02 25.26
C GLY A 97 10.85 -15.23 24.72
N ILE A 98 9.98 -15.82 25.51
CA ILE A 98 8.56 -16.02 25.17
C ILE A 98 7.67 -15.50 26.30
N VAL A 99 6.68 -14.69 25.96
CA VAL A 99 5.63 -14.24 26.91
C VAL A 99 4.26 -14.65 26.38
N ASN A 100 3.46 -15.33 27.19
CA ASN A 100 2.10 -15.74 26.87
C ASN A 100 1.09 -15.04 27.79
N LEU A 101 0.15 -14.31 27.22
CA LEU A 101 -0.95 -13.67 27.94
C LEU A 101 -2.27 -14.28 27.49
N SER A 102 -3.15 -14.61 28.43
CA SER A 102 -4.45 -15.15 28.09
C SER A 102 -5.55 -14.88 29.13
N ASN A 103 -6.79 -15.27 28.81
CA ASN A 103 -7.90 -15.34 29.75
C ASN A 103 -8.19 -14.01 30.47
N GLY A 104 -8.22 -12.90 29.73
CA GLY A 104 -8.54 -11.58 30.27
C GLY A 104 -7.40 -10.91 31.05
N ALA A 105 -6.18 -11.44 30.96
CA ALA A 105 -4.99 -10.86 31.57
C ALA A 105 -4.58 -9.56 30.87
N LYS A 106 -4.29 -8.50 31.64
CA LYS A 106 -3.91 -7.19 31.12
C LYS A 106 -2.57 -6.74 31.70
N ILE A 107 -1.71 -6.21 30.85
CA ILE A 107 -0.45 -5.59 31.23
C ILE A 107 -0.47 -4.11 30.82
N ASP A 108 -0.34 -3.23 31.80
CA ASP A 108 -0.17 -1.79 31.57
C ASP A 108 1.30 -1.40 31.79
N LEU A 109 1.95 -0.93 30.73
CA LEU A 109 3.35 -0.47 30.75
C LEU A 109 3.37 1.04 30.91
N THR A 110 3.71 1.51 32.10
CA THR A 110 3.47 2.89 32.54
C THR A 110 4.56 3.88 32.12
N VAL A 111 5.73 3.40 31.67
CA VAL A 111 6.88 4.24 31.32
C VAL A 111 7.30 4.01 29.89
N GLY A 112 7.65 5.09 29.19
CA GLY A 112 8.27 5.05 27.86
C GLY A 112 8.86 6.41 27.50
N GLY A 113 9.78 6.42 26.54
CA GLY A 113 10.29 7.64 25.90
C GLY A 113 9.90 7.72 24.42
N ALA A 114 10.15 8.86 23.80
CA ALA A 114 10.17 8.95 22.34
C ALA A 114 11.43 8.22 21.82
N GLY A 115 11.26 7.21 20.98
CA GLY A 115 12.35 6.47 20.34
C GLY A 115 12.58 5.04 20.84
N GLY A 116 13.17 4.21 19.96
CA GLY A 116 13.32 2.77 20.16
C GLY A 116 14.05 2.37 21.44
N ALA A 117 15.13 3.07 21.80
CA ALA A 117 15.92 2.79 23.00
C ALA A 117 15.10 2.87 24.31
N ASN A 118 14.02 3.67 24.31
CA ASN A 118 13.18 3.91 25.48
C ASN A 118 11.73 3.43 25.31
N ALA A 119 11.47 2.51 24.37
CA ALA A 119 10.14 1.94 24.16
C ALA A 119 9.51 1.43 25.46
N SER A 120 8.19 1.45 25.58
CA SER A 120 7.51 0.77 26.70
C SER A 120 7.59 -0.75 26.53
N LEU A 121 7.47 -1.23 25.30
CA LEU A 121 7.55 -2.65 24.93
C LEU A 121 8.66 -2.91 23.92
N TRP A 122 9.50 -3.93 24.17
CA TRP A 122 10.33 -4.57 23.15
C TRP A 122 9.94 -6.03 23.00
N VAL A 123 9.87 -6.47 21.74
CA VAL A 123 9.80 -7.88 21.38
C VAL A 123 10.89 -8.15 20.35
N GLY A 124 11.90 -8.95 20.72
CA GLY A 124 13.10 -9.23 19.92
C GLY A 124 14.11 -8.10 19.94
N ASN A 125 14.91 -7.96 21.01
CA ASN A 125 16.05 -7.05 21.09
C ASN A 125 17.40 -7.78 20.97
N VAL A 126 17.97 -7.83 19.76
CA VAL A 126 19.23 -8.53 19.43
C VAL A 126 19.19 -10.06 19.69
N GLN A 127 18.07 -10.58 20.20
CA GLN A 127 17.71 -11.99 20.34
C GLN A 127 16.28 -12.20 19.85
N ASN A 128 15.86 -13.46 19.76
CA ASN A 128 14.49 -13.79 19.36
C ASN A 128 13.51 -13.47 20.50
N GLY A 129 12.40 -12.81 20.21
CA GLY A 129 11.35 -12.56 21.19
C GLY A 129 9.99 -12.90 20.62
N THR A 130 9.15 -13.57 21.41
CA THR A 130 7.77 -13.88 21.04
C THR A 130 6.81 -13.41 22.12
N LEU A 131 5.83 -12.60 21.77
CA LEU A 131 4.72 -12.20 22.64
C LEU A 131 3.40 -12.72 22.06
N ASN A 132 2.69 -13.53 22.83
CA ASN A 132 1.36 -14.04 22.48
C ASN A 132 0.32 -13.36 23.36
N ILE A 133 -0.68 -12.73 22.74
CA ILE A 133 -1.81 -12.06 23.40
C ILE A 133 -3.10 -12.73 22.92
N ASP A 134 -3.64 -13.63 23.74
CA ASP A 134 -4.71 -14.53 23.33
C ASP A 134 -6.00 -14.35 24.15
N GLY A 135 -7.13 -14.30 23.48
CA GLY A 135 -8.44 -14.29 24.12
C GLY A 135 -8.99 -12.89 24.41
N ALA A 136 -10.32 -12.79 24.38
CA ALA A 136 -11.04 -11.55 24.60
C ALA A 136 -10.73 -10.95 25.97
N GLY A 137 -10.49 -9.63 25.99
CA GLY A 137 -10.13 -8.90 27.20
C GLY A 137 -8.67 -9.03 27.63
N THR A 138 -7.88 -9.90 26.98
CA THR A 138 -6.43 -9.97 27.18
C THR A 138 -5.75 -8.80 26.45
N SER A 139 -4.84 -8.08 27.10
CA SER A 139 -4.21 -6.92 26.46
C SER A 139 -2.81 -6.58 26.97
N VAL A 140 -2.03 -5.92 26.10
CA VAL A 140 -0.84 -5.17 26.49
C VAL A 140 -1.04 -3.72 26.07
N THR A 141 -1.04 -2.82 27.06
CA THR A 141 -1.14 -1.38 26.86
C THR A 141 0.22 -0.74 27.13
N ALA A 142 0.87 -0.23 26.09
CA ALA A 142 2.07 0.56 26.18
C ALA A 142 1.71 2.04 26.36
N ALA A 143 2.22 2.69 27.42
CA ALA A 143 2.03 4.13 27.59
C ALA A 143 2.60 4.93 26.43
N ARG A 144 3.66 4.43 25.77
CA ARG A 144 4.25 5.07 24.59
C ARG A 144 4.61 4.07 23.47
N PHE A 145 5.77 4.28 22.87
CA PHE A 145 6.33 3.58 21.72
C PHE A 145 6.46 2.05 21.93
N ILE A 146 6.12 1.29 20.89
CA ILE A 146 6.28 -0.17 20.83
C ILE A 146 7.29 -0.51 19.72
N ALA A 147 8.31 -1.29 20.05
CA ALA A 147 9.30 -1.77 19.08
C ALA A 147 9.26 -3.30 18.95
N ILE A 148 9.10 -3.80 17.73
CA ILE A 148 9.06 -5.23 17.41
C ILE A 148 10.19 -5.51 16.43
N GLY A 149 11.19 -6.27 16.88
CA GLY A 149 12.49 -6.35 16.24
C GLY A 149 13.26 -5.05 16.46
N TYR A 150 13.92 -4.91 17.61
CA TYR A 150 14.82 -3.80 17.94
C TYR A 150 16.29 -4.26 17.94
N GLY A 151 17.20 -3.43 17.44
CA GLY A 151 18.64 -3.67 17.49
C GLY A 151 19.23 -3.99 16.12
N ASN A 152 20.41 -4.61 16.07
CA ASN A 152 21.21 -4.72 14.86
C ASN A 152 21.56 -6.15 14.40
N ASN A 153 20.96 -7.17 15.01
CA ASN A 153 21.21 -8.57 14.66
C ASN A 153 20.15 -9.10 13.69
N VAL A 154 20.44 -9.00 12.39
CA VAL A 154 19.53 -9.40 11.29
C VAL A 154 19.18 -10.90 11.28
N ALA A 155 19.92 -11.73 12.02
CA ALA A 155 19.63 -13.16 12.18
C ALA A 155 18.56 -13.44 13.25
N ARG A 156 18.00 -12.40 13.86
CA ARG A 156 17.00 -12.48 14.92
C ARG A 156 15.70 -11.84 14.49
N MET A 157 14.65 -12.12 15.25
CA MET A 157 13.31 -11.59 14.99
C MET A 157 12.51 -11.33 16.28
N GLY A 158 11.65 -10.34 16.21
CA GLY A 158 10.56 -10.12 17.17
C GLY A 158 9.23 -10.53 16.56
N THR A 159 8.45 -11.32 17.28
CA THR A 159 7.13 -11.80 16.82
C THR A 159 6.06 -11.47 17.84
N VAL A 160 4.98 -10.82 17.41
CA VAL A 160 3.77 -10.63 18.22
C VAL A 160 2.60 -11.33 17.56
N ASN A 161 1.93 -12.20 18.31
CA ASN A 161 0.70 -12.88 17.89
C ASN A 161 -0.46 -12.37 18.73
N ILE A 162 -1.53 -11.91 18.07
CA ILE A 162 -2.72 -11.37 18.71
C ILE A 162 -3.91 -12.16 18.19
N THR A 163 -4.51 -13.01 19.03
CA THR A 163 -5.51 -13.99 18.61
C THR A 163 -6.76 -13.94 19.49
N ASN A 164 -7.87 -14.45 18.96
CA ASN A 164 -9.12 -14.64 19.71
C ASN A 164 -9.60 -13.38 20.45
N GLY A 165 -9.42 -12.20 19.88
CA GLY A 165 -9.83 -10.92 20.48
C GLY A 165 -8.85 -10.28 21.46
N GLY A 166 -7.59 -10.76 21.55
CA GLY A 166 -6.52 -10.09 22.28
C GLY A 166 -6.23 -8.68 21.75
N SER A 167 -5.53 -7.83 22.52
CA SER A 167 -5.25 -6.44 22.12
C SER A 167 -3.81 -5.98 22.39
N LEU A 168 -3.22 -5.28 21.42
CA LEU A 168 -1.97 -4.52 21.57
C LEU A 168 -2.25 -3.04 21.36
N ILE A 169 -1.98 -2.21 22.37
CA ILE A 169 -2.33 -0.80 22.37
C ILE A 169 -1.09 0.05 22.67
N ALA A 170 -0.78 1.03 21.82
CA ALA A 170 0.10 2.14 22.13
C ALA A 170 -0.77 3.38 22.43
N THR A 171 -0.74 3.84 23.67
CA THR A 171 -1.51 5.03 24.09
C THR A 171 -0.89 6.30 23.51
N LEU A 172 0.44 6.35 23.40
CA LEU A 172 1.18 7.47 22.79
C LEU A 172 2.24 6.96 21.81
N GLY A 173 2.43 7.66 20.70
CA GLY A 173 3.47 7.35 19.72
C GLY A 173 3.24 6.05 18.96
N ASN A 174 4.31 5.60 18.29
CA ASN A 174 4.21 4.69 17.15
C ASN A 174 4.38 3.21 17.54
N ILE A 175 3.94 2.35 16.63
CA ILE A 175 4.28 0.93 16.60
C ILE A 175 5.23 0.70 15.44
N ASN A 176 6.48 0.33 15.74
CA ASN A 176 7.50 0.15 14.72
C ASN A 176 8.01 -1.28 14.69
N LEU A 177 8.07 -1.84 13.48
CA LEU A 177 8.63 -3.16 13.20
C LEU A 177 9.93 -2.97 12.44
N GLY A 178 11.04 -3.51 12.92
CA GLY A 178 12.34 -3.35 12.24
C GLY A 178 13.25 -2.27 12.81
N GLU A 179 13.05 -1.83 14.05
CA GLU A 179 13.85 -0.76 14.63
C GLU A 179 15.32 -1.13 14.87
N SER A 180 16.17 -0.10 14.93
CA SER A 180 17.61 -0.26 15.10
C SER A 180 18.19 0.70 16.12
N ASN A 181 19.30 0.31 16.75
CA ASN A 181 20.10 1.17 17.61
C ASN A 181 21.20 1.95 16.87
N ASN A 182 21.45 1.65 15.59
CA ASN A 182 22.52 2.27 14.80
C ASN A 182 22.04 2.81 13.45
N ALA A 183 20.72 2.93 13.24
CA ALA A 183 20.08 3.43 12.03
C ALA A 183 20.43 2.68 10.72
N MET A 184 21.00 1.47 10.80
CA MET A 184 21.42 0.72 9.62
C MET A 184 20.68 -0.59 9.42
N ASN A 185 20.91 -1.53 10.33
CA ASN A 185 20.33 -2.86 10.25
C ASN A 185 19.37 -2.97 11.42
N GLY A 186 18.07 -3.10 11.16
CA GLY A 186 17.10 -3.45 12.19
C GLY A 186 16.98 -4.96 12.36
N VAL A 187 16.41 -5.40 13.48
CA VAL A 187 15.99 -6.79 13.69
C VAL A 187 14.62 -6.97 13.05
N GLN A 188 14.34 -8.10 12.40
CA GLN A 188 13.06 -8.32 11.71
C GLN A 188 11.89 -8.28 12.70
N GLY A 189 10.81 -7.56 12.37
CA GLY A 189 9.59 -7.52 13.16
C GLY A 189 8.43 -8.21 12.45
N HIS A 190 7.69 -9.06 13.17
CA HIS A 190 6.52 -9.77 12.67
C HIS A 190 5.33 -9.54 13.61
N VAL A 191 4.19 -9.15 13.04
CA VAL A 191 2.93 -9.02 13.77
C VAL A 191 1.84 -9.80 13.05
N ASN A 192 1.17 -10.70 13.77
CA ASN A 192 0.03 -11.49 13.28
C ASN A 192 -1.21 -11.13 14.09
N VAL A 193 -2.28 -10.69 13.42
CA VAL A 193 -3.46 -10.08 14.04
C VAL A 193 -4.74 -10.77 13.62
N ASP A 194 -5.44 -11.32 14.59
CA ASP A 194 -6.85 -11.70 14.56
C ASP A 194 -7.64 -11.01 15.70
N GLY A 195 -6.99 -10.07 16.39
CA GLY A 195 -7.56 -9.26 17.48
C GLY A 195 -7.45 -7.76 17.20
N THR A 196 -7.12 -6.96 18.23
CA THR A 196 -7.04 -5.50 18.10
C THR A 196 -5.59 -5.01 18.15
N VAL A 197 -5.22 -4.12 17.22
CA VAL A 197 -4.02 -3.29 17.32
C VAL A 197 -4.44 -1.83 17.30
N SER A 198 -3.90 -1.01 18.19
CA SER A 198 -4.22 0.43 18.20
C SER A 198 -3.04 1.31 18.55
N ALA A 199 -2.88 2.43 17.84
CA ALA A 199 -1.95 3.49 18.15
C ALA A 199 -2.69 4.83 18.01
N MET A 200 -3.16 5.39 19.13
CA MET A 200 -4.29 6.34 19.12
C MET A 200 -3.93 7.81 19.41
N SER A 201 -2.66 8.12 19.67
CA SER A 201 -2.29 9.52 19.90
C SER A 201 -2.15 10.26 18.57
N ALA A 202 -2.50 11.56 18.58
CA ALA A 202 -2.27 12.47 17.46
C ALA A 202 -0.86 12.27 16.84
N GLY A 203 -0.82 11.88 15.56
CA GLY A 203 0.43 11.65 14.82
C GLY A 203 1.08 10.28 15.08
N ALA A 204 0.36 9.31 15.65
CA ALA A 204 0.87 7.97 15.84
C ALA A 204 0.80 7.17 14.55
N ASP A 205 1.93 6.55 14.19
CA ASP A 205 2.06 5.73 12.99
C ASP A 205 2.20 4.24 13.30
N LEU A 206 1.89 3.42 12.30
CA LEU A 206 2.37 2.04 12.18
C LEU A 206 3.43 1.98 11.10
N VAL A 207 4.65 1.61 11.47
CA VAL A 207 5.78 1.52 10.53
C VAL A 207 6.26 0.08 10.41
N VAL A 208 6.11 -0.51 9.23
CA VAL A 208 6.47 -1.89 8.90
C VAL A 208 7.76 -1.90 8.08
N GLY A 209 8.86 -2.27 8.73
CA GLY A 209 10.17 -2.32 8.11
C GLY A 209 10.86 -0.97 8.19
N VAL A 210 11.24 -0.57 9.40
CA VAL A 210 12.13 0.56 9.62
C VAL A 210 13.55 0.18 9.19
N TYR A 211 14.27 1.11 8.55
CA TYR A 211 15.65 0.88 8.08
C TYR A 211 15.76 -0.35 7.15
N GLY A 212 16.91 -1.03 7.12
CA GLY A 212 17.12 -2.23 6.28
C GLY A 212 16.36 -3.50 6.73
N ALA A 213 15.47 -3.44 7.72
CA ALA A 213 14.85 -4.63 8.30
C ALA A 213 13.62 -5.09 7.52
N LYS A 214 13.68 -6.31 6.95
CA LYS A 214 12.52 -6.99 6.39
C LYS A 214 11.51 -7.31 7.50
N SER A 215 10.35 -6.67 7.49
CA SER A 215 9.31 -6.86 8.50
C SER A 215 7.96 -7.15 7.88
N THR A 216 7.07 -7.81 8.63
CA THR A 216 5.76 -8.21 8.12
C THR A 216 4.64 -7.87 9.10
N PHE A 217 3.54 -7.36 8.60
CA PHE A 217 2.29 -7.21 9.33
C PHE A 217 1.19 -8.01 8.62
N THR A 218 0.56 -8.94 9.34
CA THR A 218 -0.48 -9.82 8.79
C THR A 218 -1.74 -9.69 9.63
N GLN A 219 -2.85 -9.27 9.01
CA GLN A 219 -4.16 -9.20 9.63
C GLN A 219 -5.13 -10.18 8.95
N THR A 220 -5.62 -11.15 9.72
CA THR A 220 -6.64 -12.12 9.28
C THR A 220 -8.04 -11.80 9.81
N GLY A 221 -8.13 -10.93 10.82
CA GLY A 221 -9.37 -10.54 11.47
C GLY A 221 -9.23 -9.31 12.36
N GLY A 222 -10.24 -9.05 13.19
CA GLY A 222 -10.22 -8.00 14.20
C GLY A 222 -10.11 -6.56 13.67
N LEU A 223 -9.58 -5.65 14.49
CA LEU A 223 -9.52 -4.20 14.24
C LEU A 223 -8.10 -3.66 14.37
N VAL A 224 -7.64 -2.94 13.36
CA VAL A 224 -6.41 -2.13 13.42
C VAL A 224 -6.81 -0.66 13.30
N SER A 225 -6.47 0.14 14.32
CA SER A 225 -6.80 1.57 14.38
C SER A 225 -5.54 2.40 14.65
N ILE A 226 -5.07 3.12 13.63
CA ILE A 226 -3.86 3.95 13.71
C ILE A 226 -4.28 5.40 13.54
N ASP A 227 -3.77 6.29 14.38
CA ASP A 227 -4.18 7.69 14.32
C ASP A 227 -3.77 8.34 12.99
N ASP A 228 -2.50 8.30 12.61
CA ASP A 228 -2.00 8.99 11.40
C ASP A 228 -1.73 8.01 10.26
N SER A 229 -0.48 7.61 10.05
CA SER A 229 -0.09 6.91 8.84
C SER A 229 0.25 5.44 9.05
N ILE A 230 0.10 4.67 7.97
CA ILE A 230 0.67 3.33 7.86
C ILE A 230 1.76 3.40 6.81
N GLU A 231 2.96 2.93 7.16
CA GLU A 231 4.12 2.94 6.29
C GLU A 231 4.70 1.53 6.15
N VAL A 232 4.93 1.09 4.91
CA VAL A 232 5.48 -0.23 4.62
C VAL A 232 6.74 -0.08 3.77
N GLY A 233 7.85 -0.61 4.25
CA GLY A 233 9.17 -0.40 3.65
C GLY A 233 9.64 1.05 3.84
N ALA A 234 9.69 1.50 5.10
CA ALA A 234 10.15 2.84 5.45
C ALA A 234 11.68 2.89 5.46
N SER A 235 12.26 3.37 4.36
CA SER A 235 13.70 3.50 4.19
C SER A 235 14.15 4.97 4.23
N THR A 236 15.27 5.22 4.90
CA THR A 236 16.04 6.47 4.73
C THR A 236 16.90 6.33 3.48
N SER A 237 17.31 7.45 2.86
CA SER A 237 18.10 7.45 1.62
C SER A 237 19.45 6.71 1.71
N LEU A 238 19.89 6.32 2.91
CA LEU A 238 21.17 5.66 3.12
C LEU A 238 21.09 4.13 2.98
N ILE A 239 19.96 3.52 3.35
CA ILE A 239 19.83 2.05 3.41
C ILE A 239 18.45 1.61 2.94
N ALA A 240 18.45 0.76 1.91
CA ALA A 240 17.26 0.17 1.35
C ALA A 240 16.59 -0.79 2.33
N ASN A 241 15.29 -0.60 2.58
CA ASN A 241 14.44 -1.63 3.15
C ASN A 241 14.08 -2.65 2.07
N VAL A 242 14.34 -3.94 2.26
CA VAL A 242 14.09 -4.95 1.23
C VAL A 242 13.01 -5.94 1.68
N GLY A 243 11.88 -5.97 0.97
CA GLY A 243 10.89 -7.03 1.08
C GLY A 243 9.93 -6.97 2.27
N SER A 244 9.75 -5.80 2.90
CA SER A 244 8.74 -5.65 3.96
C SER A 244 7.32 -5.69 3.38
N SER A 245 6.37 -6.21 4.17
CA SER A 245 5.02 -6.44 3.68
C SER A 245 3.91 -6.16 4.67
N TYR A 246 2.74 -5.78 4.13
CA TYR A 246 1.48 -5.64 4.83
C TYR A 246 0.43 -6.52 4.15
N SER A 247 -0.18 -7.45 4.87
CA SER A 247 -1.19 -8.36 4.33
C SER A 247 -2.46 -8.27 5.17
N ILE A 248 -3.60 -8.04 4.54
CA ILE A 248 -4.93 -8.07 5.17
C ILE A 248 -5.86 -8.99 4.37
N SER A 249 -6.42 -10.00 5.04
CA SER A 249 -7.38 -10.95 4.44
C SER A 249 -8.75 -10.96 5.11
N GLY A 250 -8.87 -10.31 6.28
CA GLY A 250 -10.10 -10.13 7.02
C GLY A 250 -9.97 -9.02 8.05
N GLY A 251 -11.08 -8.69 8.72
CA GLY A 251 -11.14 -7.59 9.69
C GLY A 251 -11.17 -6.21 9.05
N THR A 252 -10.88 -5.19 9.86
CA THR A 252 -10.86 -3.79 9.41
C THR A 252 -9.57 -3.11 9.85
N THR A 253 -8.93 -2.39 8.93
CA THR A 253 -7.89 -1.40 9.22
C THR A 253 -8.45 0.00 8.96
N THR A 254 -8.27 0.93 9.89
CA THR A 254 -8.60 2.34 9.71
C THR A 254 -7.44 3.20 10.17
N HIS A 255 -7.09 4.21 9.39
CA HIS A 255 -6.13 5.25 9.79
C HIS A 255 -6.47 6.61 9.18
N SER A 256 -6.10 7.73 9.82
CA SER A 256 -6.54 9.07 9.35
C SER A 256 -5.65 9.68 8.26
N GLY A 257 -4.38 9.27 8.21
CA GLY A 257 -3.35 9.78 7.31
C GLY A 257 -3.22 8.98 6.02
N ASN A 258 -2.03 9.04 5.43
CA ASN A 258 -1.71 8.31 4.20
C ASN A 258 -1.32 6.86 4.49
N PHE A 259 -1.56 5.99 3.52
CA PHE A 259 -0.95 4.66 3.46
C PHE A 259 0.23 4.75 2.50
N PHE A 260 1.45 4.60 2.99
CA PHE A 260 2.66 4.61 2.18
C PHE A 260 3.16 3.19 1.94
N LEU A 261 3.27 2.79 0.69
CA LEU A 261 3.87 1.52 0.29
C LEU A 261 5.15 1.78 -0.52
N GLY A 262 6.27 1.44 0.07
CA GLY A 262 7.61 1.69 -0.45
C GLY A 262 7.94 3.18 -0.41
N ARG A 263 8.83 3.59 0.51
CA ARG A 263 9.27 4.98 0.65
C ARG A 263 10.79 5.07 0.73
N GLY A 264 11.36 6.13 0.16
CA GLY A 264 12.79 6.35 0.19
C GLY A 264 13.51 5.39 -0.74
N ALA A 265 14.52 4.67 -0.25
CA ALA A 265 15.29 3.71 -1.05
C ALA A 265 14.78 2.25 -0.92
N SER A 266 13.53 2.05 -0.53
CA SER A 266 12.96 0.70 -0.34
C SER A 266 12.88 -0.11 -1.63
N VAL A 267 13.03 -1.42 -1.53
CA VAL A 267 12.97 -2.37 -2.64
C VAL A 267 11.96 -3.47 -2.31
N ASN A 268 11.08 -3.80 -3.25
CA ASN A 268 10.12 -4.91 -3.13
C ASN A 268 9.18 -4.80 -1.92
N ALA A 269 8.76 -3.58 -1.56
CA ALA A 269 7.70 -3.41 -0.56
C ALA A 269 6.35 -3.91 -1.12
N THR A 270 5.64 -4.72 -0.35
CA THR A 270 4.42 -5.39 -0.84
C THR A 270 3.21 -5.15 0.06
N ALA A 271 2.05 -4.87 -0.54
CA ALA A 271 0.76 -4.93 0.12
C ALA A 271 -0.11 -6.05 -0.48
N ASN A 272 -0.79 -6.83 0.35
CA ASN A 272 -1.76 -7.84 -0.09
C ASN A 272 -3.13 -7.56 0.56
N ILE A 273 -4.16 -7.37 -0.26
CA ILE A 273 -5.54 -7.14 0.16
C ILE A 273 -6.40 -8.25 -0.45
N SER A 274 -7.06 -9.04 0.40
CA SER A 274 -7.79 -10.23 -0.04
C SER A 274 -8.96 -10.55 0.89
N GLY A 275 -9.70 -11.62 0.56
CA GLY A 275 -10.78 -12.12 1.40
C GLY A 275 -11.89 -11.10 1.62
N THR A 276 -12.24 -10.83 2.88
CA THR A 276 -13.30 -9.90 3.28
C THR A 276 -12.77 -8.65 3.98
N ALA A 277 -11.46 -8.40 3.85
CA ALA A 277 -10.78 -7.27 4.47
C ALA A 277 -11.40 -5.91 4.11
N ILE A 278 -11.40 -4.98 5.06
CA ILE A 278 -11.69 -3.56 4.80
C ILE A 278 -10.47 -2.72 5.20
N LEU A 279 -9.87 -2.00 4.24
CA LEU A 279 -8.79 -1.05 4.45
C LEU A 279 -9.29 0.37 4.19
N ASN A 280 -9.49 1.14 5.26
CA ASN A 280 -9.91 2.54 5.21
C ASN A 280 -8.71 3.47 5.39
N THR A 281 -8.36 4.18 4.32
CA THR A 281 -7.32 5.19 4.30
C THR A 281 -7.94 6.59 4.36
N GLY A 282 -7.70 7.29 5.47
CA GLY A 282 -8.25 8.63 5.74
C GLY A 282 -7.70 9.72 4.83
N ASN A 283 -6.63 9.44 4.08
CA ASN A 283 -6.07 10.36 3.09
C ASN A 283 -5.83 9.63 1.75
N ARG A 284 -4.57 9.48 1.32
CA ARG A 284 -4.19 8.83 0.06
C ARG A 284 -3.56 7.46 0.28
N PHE A 285 -3.79 6.56 -0.67
CA PHE A 285 -2.99 5.34 -0.80
C PHE A 285 -1.86 5.60 -1.82
N LEU A 286 -0.62 5.61 -1.35
CA LEU A 286 0.55 6.08 -2.09
C LEU A 286 1.54 4.94 -2.27
N MET A 287 1.88 4.63 -3.53
CA MET A 287 2.85 3.59 -3.85
C MET A 287 4.07 4.14 -4.57
N GLY A 288 5.25 3.71 -4.15
CA GLY A 288 6.52 4.09 -4.78
C GLY A 288 6.84 5.56 -4.52
N ALA A 289 7.09 5.89 -3.25
CA ALA A 289 7.51 7.23 -2.85
C ALA A 289 9.05 7.33 -2.78
N GLY A 290 9.64 8.43 -3.25
CA GLY A 290 11.09 8.65 -3.27
C GLY A 290 11.77 7.91 -4.42
N THR A 291 12.71 7.02 -4.12
CA THR A 291 13.48 6.21 -5.09
C THR A 291 13.17 4.72 -4.94
N ALA A 292 11.98 4.38 -4.44
CA ALA A 292 11.59 3.02 -4.15
C ALA A 292 11.37 2.21 -5.44
N THR A 293 11.79 0.94 -5.49
CA THR A 293 11.68 0.09 -6.69
C THR A 293 10.99 -1.24 -6.38
N GLY A 294 10.38 -1.86 -7.38
CA GLY A 294 9.70 -3.15 -7.27
C GLY A 294 8.51 -3.13 -6.32
N VAL A 295 7.86 -1.97 -6.13
CA VAL A 295 6.74 -1.84 -5.19
C VAL A 295 5.49 -2.49 -5.78
N VAL A 296 4.84 -3.39 -5.02
CA VAL A 296 3.70 -4.18 -5.53
C VAL A 296 2.52 -4.17 -4.57
N THR A 297 1.31 -3.90 -5.07
CA THR A 297 0.05 -4.23 -4.37
C THR A 297 -0.68 -5.34 -5.10
N ASN A 298 -1.06 -6.41 -4.39
CA ASN A 298 -1.94 -7.47 -4.88
C ASN A 298 -3.30 -7.35 -4.19
N HIS A 299 -4.34 -7.07 -4.96
CA HIS A 299 -5.70 -6.85 -4.47
C HIS A 299 -6.65 -7.83 -5.15
N SER A 300 -6.91 -8.98 -4.53
CA SER A 300 -7.72 -10.07 -5.10
C SER A 300 -9.12 -10.22 -4.45
N GLY A 301 -9.37 -9.49 -3.37
CA GLY A 301 -10.63 -9.47 -2.61
C GLY A 301 -10.63 -8.34 -1.59
N GLY A 302 -11.67 -8.20 -0.78
CA GLY A 302 -11.79 -7.11 0.18
C GLY A 302 -12.10 -5.75 -0.45
N THR A 303 -11.99 -4.70 0.36
CA THR A 303 -12.30 -3.32 -0.05
C THR A 303 -11.22 -2.36 0.42
N LEU A 304 -10.68 -1.56 -0.51
CA LEU A 304 -9.85 -0.39 -0.24
C LEU A 304 -10.68 0.88 -0.40
N ASN A 305 -10.84 1.65 0.68
CA ASN A 305 -11.47 2.95 0.66
C ASN A 305 -10.42 4.05 0.85
N THR A 306 -10.40 5.06 -0.02
CA THR A 306 -9.55 6.25 0.13
C THR A 306 -10.40 7.51 0.18
N THR A 307 -10.12 8.37 1.16
CA THR A 307 -10.82 9.66 1.32
C THR A 307 -10.37 10.67 0.26
N LEU A 308 -9.13 10.57 -0.22
CA LEU A 308 -8.65 11.29 -1.38
C LEU A 308 -8.46 10.35 -2.57
N ASP A 309 -7.24 10.22 -3.08
CA ASP A 309 -6.89 9.49 -4.30
C ASP A 309 -6.00 8.26 -4.02
N LEU A 310 -5.97 7.35 -5.01
CA LEU A 310 -4.98 6.29 -5.15
C LEU A 310 -3.88 6.74 -6.10
N ARG A 311 -2.61 6.61 -5.71
CA ARG A 311 -1.46 6.95 -6.55
C ARG A 311 -0.49 5.78 -6.69
N VAL A 312 -0.27 5.36 -7.93
CA VAL A 312 0.70 4.33 -8.31
C VAL A 312 1.87 5.01 -9.01
N GLY A 313 3.10 4.84 -8.51
CA GLY A 313 4.28 5.56 -8.98
C GLY A 313 4.25 7.04 -8.56
N ASP A 314 4.13 7.26 -7.25
CA ASP A 314 3.91 8.58 -6.65
C ASP A 314 5.11 9.52 -6.78
N SER A 315 6.35 9.01 -6.64
CA SER A 315 7.59 9.78 -6.83
C SER A 315 8.77 8.98 -7.40
N GLY A 316 9.65 9.70 -8.09
CA GLY A 316 10.97 9.27 -8.57
C GLY A 316 11.00 8.12 -9.59
N SER A 317 12.19 7.56 -9.84
CA SER A 317 12.47 6.59 -10.92
C SER A 317 11.97 5.15 -10.66
N GLY A 318 11.18 4.96 -9.61
CA GLY A 318 10.70 3.65 -9.18
C GLY A 318 9.71 3.00 -10.13
N ASP A 319 9.79 1.68 -10.27
CA ASP A 319 8.75 0.85 -10.88
C ASP A 319 7.75 0.39 -9.81
N THR A 320 6.48 0.66 -10.07
CA THR A 320 5.40 0.37 -9.12
C THR A 320 4.26 -0.35 -9.83
N THR A 321 3.71 -1.41 -9.24
CA THR A 321 2.64 -2.22 -9.83
C THR A 321 1.47 -2.40 -8.88
N TYR A 322 0.26 -2.07 -9.33
CA TYR A 322 -0.99 -2.42 -8.66
C TYR A 322 -1.70 -3.50 -9.47
N ASN A 323 -2.05 -4.61 -8.83
CA ASN A 323 -2.81 -5.71 -9.41
C ASN A 323 -4.20 -5.78 -8.75
N LEU A 324 -5.26 -5.46 -9.49
CA LEU A 324 -6.64 -5.65 -9.07
C LEU A 324 -7.22 -6.88 -9.79
N SER A 325 -7.74 -7.84 -9.04
CA SER A 325 -8.29 -9.09 -9.56
C SER A 325 -9.39 -9.65 -8.66
N GLY A 326 -9.98 -10.77 -9.07
CA GLY A 326 -10.98 -11.48 -8.27
C GLY A 326 -12.18 -10.61 -7.91
N THR A 327 -12.46 -10.50 -6.61
CA THR A 327 -13.58 -9.69 -6.07
C THR A 327 -13.10 -8.42 -5.36
N GLY A 328 -11.86 -7.97 -5.61
CA GLY A 328 -11.31 -6.77 -4.99
C GLY A 328 -12.12 -5.53 -5.36
N VAL A 329 -12.29 -4.61 -4.41
CA VAL A 329 -13.05 -3.35 -4.62
C VAL A 329 -12.20 -2.15 -4.22
N ILE A 330 -12.01 -1.20 -5.12
CA ILE A 330 -11.41 0.11 -4.83
C ILE A 330 -12.51 1.16 -4.85
N ASN A 331 -12.62 1.95 -3.79
CA ASN A 331 -13.42 3.16 -3.75
C ASN A 331 -12.50 4.35 -3.46
N SER A 332 -12.32 5.21 -4.45
CA SER A 332 -11.54 6.42 -4.31
C SER A 332 -12.38 7.66 -4.51
N THR A 333 -12.38 8.53 -3.52
CA THR A 333 -13.29 9.69 -3.46
C THR A 333 -12.90 10.76 -4.47
N THR A 334 -11.61 11.07 -4.62
CA THR A 334 -11.15 12.16 -5.50
C THR A 334 -10.50 11.68 -6.80
N GLY A 335 -10.42 10.37 -7.03
CA GLY A 335 -9.93 9.80 -8.29
C GLY A 335 -8.63 9.01 -8.15
N GLY A 336 -7.86 8.91 -9.22
CA GLY A 336 -6.65 8.08 -9.25
C GLY A 336 -5.57 8.63 -10.15
N ILE A 337 -4.32 8.28 -9.84
CA ILE A 337 -3.17 8.59 -10.69
C ILE A 337 -2.31 7.36 -10.87
N VAL A 338 -2.06 6.99 -12.13
CA VAL A 338 -1.10 5.95 -12.52
C VAL A 338 0.05 6.61 -13.25
N GLY A 339 1.21 6.64 -12.61
CA GLY A 339 2.43 7.25 -13.16
C GLY A 339 2.45 8.75 -12.95
N ARG A 340 2.45 9.20 -11.69
CA ARG A 340 2.52 10.63 -11.34
C ARG A 340 3.92 11.19 -11.62
N GLN A 341 4.91 10.52 -11.07
CA GLN A 341 6.31 10.95 -11.16
C GLN A 341 7.28 9.78 -11.35
N GLY A 342 6.80 8.54 -11.23
CA GLY A 342 7.56 7.33 -11.56
C GLY A 342 6.86 6.45 -12.56
N ALA A 343 7.52 5.34 -12.91
CA ALA A 343 6.95 4.33 -13.78
C ALA A 343 5.89 3.53 -13.00
N ALA A 344 4.68 3.47 -13.53
CA ALA A 344 3.58 2.82 -12.86
C ALA A 344 2.81 1.90 -13.80
N LYS A 345 2.38 0.77 -13.26
CA LYS A 345 1.53 -0.20 -13.92
C LYS A 345 0.33 -0.48 -13.03
N PHE A 346 -0.85 -0.43 -13.62
CA PHE A 346 -2.09 -0.86 -13.01
C PHE A 346 -2.67 -1.96 -13.89
N PHE A 347 -2.80 -3.17 -13.35
CA PHE A 347 -3.39 -4.32 -14.04
C PHE A 347 -4.72 -4.65 -13.38
N GLN A 348 -5.80 -4.60 -14.16
CA GLN A 348 -7.13 -5.00 -13.72
C GLN A 348 -7.57 -6.23 -14.52
N THR A 349 -7.61 -7.38 -13.85
CA THR A 349 -8.03 -8.67 -14.44
C THR A 349 -9.29 -9.20 -13.75
N GLY A 350 -10.09 -8.30 -13.16
CA GLY A 350 -11.26 -8.59 -12.34
C GLY A 350 -11.52 -7.46 -11.34
N GLY A 351 -12.43 -7.69 -10.39
CA GLY A 351 -12.77 -6.72 -9.35
C GLY A 351 -13.50 -5.48 -9.87
N VAL A 352 -13.68 -4.51 -8.97
CA VAL A 352 -14.36 -3.23 -9.23
C VAL A 352 -13.47 -2.07 -8.82
N ALA A 353 -13.21 -1.15 -9.74
CA ALA A 353 -12.47 0.08 -9.50
C ALA A 353 -13.39 1.31 -9.65
N ASN A 354 -13.77 1.93 -8.54
CA ASN A 354 -14.59 3.13 -8.49
C ASN A 354 -13.72 4.36 -8.22
N PHE A 355 -13.48 5.17 -9.25
CA PHE A 355 -12.84 6.47 -9.14
C PHE A 355 -13.89 7.57 -9.22
N ASN A 356 -14.32 8.07 -8.06
CA ASN A 356 -15.36 9.12 -7.97
C ASN A 356 -14.87 10.52 -8.40
N GLY A 357 -13.59 10.64 -8.77
CA GLY A 357 -13.01 11.83 -9.39
C GLY A 357 -12.42 11.55 -10.77
N THR A 358 -11.29 12.18 -11.06
CA THR A 358 -10.56 11.99 -12.32
C THR A 358 -9.57 10.84 -12.19
N LEU A 359 -9.53 9.93 -13.17
CA LEU A 359 -8.42 9.00 -13.34
C LEU A 359 -7.42 9.59 -14.34
N SER A 360 -6.17 9.79 -13.90
CA SER A 360 -5.09 10.27 -14.76
C SER A 360 -4.00 9.22 -14.95
N ILE A 361 -3.61 8.95 -16.19
CA ILE A 361 -2.59 7.97 -16.54
C ILE A 361 -1.44 8.69 -17.24
N GLY A 362 -0.22 8.56 -16.73
CA GLY A 362 0.93 9.32 -17.24
C GLY A 362 0.83 10.82 -16.92
N ASN A 363 0.49 11.17 -15.67
CA ASN A 363 0.31 12.55 -15.26
C ASN A 363 1.54 13.12 -14.57
N ARG A 364 2.40 13.77 -15.34
CA ARG A 364 3.60 14.44 -14.81
C ARG A 364 3.25 15.81 -14.23
N GLU A 365 3.01 15.88 -12.92
CA GLU A 365 2.65 17.16 -12.27
C GLU A 365 3.83 18.14 -12.15
N THR A 366 5.07 17.67 -11.96
CA THR A 366 6.23 18.55 -11.66
C THR A 366 7.63 18.07 -12.06
N ALA A 367 7.81 16.81 -12.49
CA ALA A 367 9.15 16.23 -12.69
C ALA A 367 9.85 16.71 -13.98
N THR A 368 11.16 16.50 -14.12
CA THR A 368 11.92 16.58 -15.39
C THR A 368 12.15 15.17 -15.95
N GLY A 369 11.75 14.87 -17.20
CA GLY A 369 11.89 13.55 -17.84
C GLY A 369 10.56 12.82 -18.12
N ALA A 370 10.55 11.93 -19.12
CA ALA A 370 9.36 11.16 -19.48
C ALA A 370 9.09 10.05 -18.44
N ASN A 371 7.98 10.16 -17.70
CA ASN A 371 7.46 9.08 -16.86
C ASN A 371 6.31 8.39 -17.58
N SER A 372 6.16 7.09 -17.32
CA SER A 372 5.15 6.25 -17.97
C SER A 372 4.11 5.74 -16.97
N GLY A 373 2.83 6.00 -17.24
CA GLY A 373 1.73 5.29 -16.63
C GLY A 373 1.12 4.28 -17.61
N LEU A 374 0.88 3.06 -17.16
CA LEU A 374 0.11 2.05 -17.89
C LEU A 374 -1.07 1.62 -17.02
N TYR A 375 -2.29 1.76 -17.53
CA TYR A 375 -3.46 1.07 -16.99
C TYR A 375 -3.93 0.06 -18.04
N LYS A 376 -3.84 -1.23 -17.72
CA LYS A 376 -4.29 -2.33 -18.59
C LYS A 376 -5.45 -3.05 -17.89
N ILE A 377 -6.59 -3.11 -18.57
CA ILE A 377 -7.79 -3.83 -18.11
C ILE A 377 -8.11 -4.97 -19.07
N SER A 378 -8.29 -6.18 -18.53
CA SER A 378 -8.73 -7.35 -19.28
C SER A 378 -10.04 -7.95 -18.75
N ALA A 379 -10.45 -7.63 -17.52
CA ALA A 379 -11.73 -8.03 -16.96
C ALA A 379 -12.15 -7.14 -15.79
N GLY A 380 -13.42 -7.22 -15.38
CA GLY A 380 -13.99 -6.51 -14.23
C GLY A 380 -14.56 -5.14 -14.59
N ASP A 381 -14.93 -4.36 -13.56
CA ASP A 381 -15.62 -3.09 -13.74
C ASP A 381 -14.71 -1.90 -13.42
N LEU A 382 -14.60 -0.94 -14.33
CA LEU A 382 -13.92 0.33 -14.14
C LEU A 382 -14.92 1.48 -14.28
N ASN A 383 -15.20 2.16 -13.18
CA ASN A 383 -16.14 3.28 -13.10
C ASN A 383 -15.38 4.59 -12.80
N ILE A 384 -15.48 5.58 -13.69
CA ILE A 384 -14.81 6.87 -13.55
C ILE A 384 -15.85 8.00 -13.63
N ALA A 385 -16.08 8.68 -12.51
CA ALA A 385 -17.19 9.63 -12.40
C ALA A 385 -16.94 10.98 -13.09
N THR A 386 -15.69 11.48 -13.11
CA THR A 386 -15.40 12.83 -13.61
C THR A 386 -14.73 12.85 -14.97
N ALA A 387 -13.55 12.23 -15.12
CA ALA A 387 -12.84 12.23 -16.39
C ALA A 387 -11.75 11.15 -16.43
N LEU A 388 -11.48 10.65 -17.64
CA LEU A 388 -10.32 9.82 -17.95
C LEU A 388 -9.30 10.65 -18.73
N ASN A 389 -8.14 10.92 -18.14
CA ASN A 389 -7.06 11.67 -18.76
C ASN A 389 -5.84 10.78 -19.01
N VAL A 390 -5.53 10.52 -20.27
CA VAL A 390 -4.35 9.77 -20.69
C VAL A 390 -3.28 10.74 -21.18
N ALA A 391 -2.11 10.70 -20.57
CA ALA A 391 -0.93 11.51 -20.90
C ALA A 391 -1.15 13.02 -20.86
N ASN A 392 -1.78 13.53 -19.80
CA ASN A 392 -1.99 14.98 -19.67
C ASN A 392 -0.67 15.78 -19.68
N ASN A 393 0.41 15.21 -19.13
CA ASN A 393 1.73 15.87 -19.08
C ASN A 393 2.94 14.90 -19.20
N GLY A 394 2.71 13.60 -19.38
CA GLY A 394 3.74 12.55 -19.43
C GLY A 394 3.41 11.50 -20.49
N VAL A 395 3.97 10.30 -20.39
CA VAL A 395 3.62 9.17 -21.27
C VAL A 395 2.56 8.33 -20.57
N GLY A 396 1.43 8.11 -21.22
CA GLY A 396 0.30 7.41 -20.62
C GLY A 396 -0.30 6.43 -21.61
N GLU A 397 -0.62 5.23 -21.15
CA GLU A 397 -1.33 4.24 -21.94
C GLU A 397 -2.53 3.70 -21.16
N PHE A 398 -3.71 3.84 -21.74
CA PHE A 398 -4.90 3.10 -21.34
C PHE A 398 -5.12 1.97 -22.33
N ARG A 399 -5.08 0.73 -21.85
CA ARG A 399 -5.18 -0.47 -22.68
C ARG A 399 -6.36 -1.33 -22.26
N VAL A 400 -7.22 -1.64 -23.21
CA VAL A 400 -8.34 -2.58 -23.08
C VAL A 400 -7.98 -3.88 -23.77
N VAL A 401 -8.32 -5.02 -23.18
CA VAL A 401 -7.92 -6.34 -23.64
C VAL A 401 -9.11 -7.28 -23.57
N GLY A 402 -9.38 -8.02 -24.63
CA GLY A 402 -10.52 -8.95 -24.68
C GLY A 402 -11.87 -8.22 -24.47
N ASP A 403 -12.89 -8.97 -24.06
CA ASP A 403 -14.28 -8.52 -23.93
C ASP A 403 -14.90 -8.67 -22.54
N ASP A 404 -14.11 -9.07 -21.54
CA ASP A 404 -14.58 -9.37 -20.18
C ASP A 404 -14.65 -8.13 -19.25
N ALA A 405 -14.34 -6.94 -19.75
CA ALA A 405 -14.34 -5.70 -18.98
C ALA A 405 -15.57 -4.81 -19.24
N THR A 406 -16.10 -4.22 -18.18
CA THR A 406 -17.05 -3.09 -18.23
C THR A 406 -16.29 -1.80 -17.92
N ILE A 407 -16.36 -0.80 -18.82
CA ILE A 407 -15.61 0.44 -18.63
C ILE A 407 -16.51 1.65 -18.87
N ASP A 408 -16.82 2.35 -17.79
CA ASP A 408 -17.73 3.49 -17.78
C ASP A 408 -17.02 4.78 -17.34
N VAL A 409 -17.07 5.80 -18.20
CA VAL A 409 -16.58 7.15 -17.94
C VAL A 409 -17.75 8.12 -18.00
N THR A 410 -18.26 8.54 -16.84
CA THR A 410 -19.44 9.42 -16.75
C THR A 410 -19.17 10.85 -17.23
N GLY A 411 -17.92 11.29 -17.28
CA GLY A 411 -17.57 12.60 -17.84
C GLY A 411 -16.78 12.52 -19.13
N ASN A 412 -15.76 13.35 -19.25
CA ASN A 412 -14.98 13.49 -20.49
C ASN A 412 -13.81 12.51 -20.52
N MET A 413 -13.33 12.24 -21.73
CA MET A 413 -12.08 11.55 -21.97
C MET A 413 -11.12 12.44 -22.75
N LEU A 414 -9.85 12.45 -22.35
CA LEU A 414 -8.76 13.09 -23.07
C LEU A 414 -7.64 12.09 -23.33
N VAL A 415 -7.23 11.94 -24.58
CA VAL A 415 -5.94 11.34 -24.95
C VAL A 415 -5.01 12.47 -25.40
N GLY A 416 -4.08 12.81 -24.52
CA GLY A 416 -3.17 13.92 -24.66
C GLY A 416 -2.01 13.61 -25.60
N ASN A 417 -1.47 14.66 -26.21
CA ASN A 417 -0.13 14.66 -26.79
C ASN A 417 0.47 16.03 -26.46
N THR A 418 1.45 16.04 -25.57
CA THR A 418 2.11 17.26 -25.13
C THR A 418 3.58 17.22 -25.51
N ALA A 419 4.26 18.36 -25.43
CA ALA A 419 5.72 18.37 -25.61
C ALA A 419 6.47 17.43 -24.64
N ASN A 420 5.81 17.02 -23.54
CA ASN A 420 6.40 16.20 -22.48
C ASN A 420 5.95 14.73 -22.50
N GLY A 421 5.04 14.34 -23.40
CA GLY A 421 4.70 12.94 -23.55
C GLY A 421 3.48 12.65 -24.43
N LEU A 422 3.28 11.36 -24.65
CA LEU A 422 2.35 10.79 -25.63
C LEU A 422 1.28 9.96 -24.91
N GLY A 423 0.02 10.23 -25.25
CA GLY A 423 -1.13 9.44 -24.85
C GLY A 423 -1.43 8.38 -25.87
N THR A 424 -1.64 7.17 -25.37
CA THR A 424 -2.02 6.01 -26.15
C THR A 424 -3.32 5.43 -25.61
N LEU A 425 -4.32 5.33 -26.48
CA LEU A 425 -5.47 4.46 -26.26
C LEU A 425 -5.23 3.18 -27.07
N ALA A 426 -5.16 2.04 -26.40
CA ALA A 426 -4.87 0.76 -27.02
C ALA A 426 -6.00 -0.25 -26.79
N PHE A 427 -6.25 -1.07 -27.81
CA PHE A 427 -7.16 -2.21 -27.75
C PHE A 427 -6.40 -3.44 -28.23
N GLU A 428 -6.32 -4.47 -27.38
CA GLU A 428 -5.57 -5.71 -27.63
C GLU A 428 -6.55 -6.87 -27.77
N LEU A 429 -6.48 -7.58 -28.90
CA LEU A 429 -7.33 -8.75 -29.13
C LEU A 429 -6.83 -9.96 -28.33
N GLU A 430 -7.78 -10.72 -27.78
CA GLU A 430 -7.55 -12.05 -27.20
C GLU A 430 -8.16 -13.15 -28.08
N THR A 431 -7.66 -14.39 -27.92
CA THR A 431 -8.05 -15.49 -28.79
C THR A 431 -9.49 -15.91 -28.49
N GLY A 432 -10.37 -15.71 -29.46
CA GLY A 432 -11.77 -16.15 -29.38
C GLY A 432 -12.76 -15.04 -29.03
N ASP A 433 -12.26 -13.85 -28.67
CA ASP A 433 -13.07 -12.83 -28.01
C ASP A 433 -13.32 -11.61 -28.90
N ILE A 434 -14.33 -10.81 -28.52
CA ILE A 434 -14.53 -9.47 -29.09
C ILE A 434 -13.66 -8.45 -28.33
N LEU A 435 -14.01 -7.17 -28.39
CA LEU A 435 -13.38 -6.15 -27.55
C LEU A 435 -14.41 -5.51 -26.64
N SER A 436 -14.04 -5.30 -25.38
CA SER A 436 -14.76 -4.44 -24.45
C SER A 436 -14.80 -3.03 -25.03
N GLN A 437 -16.00 -2.47 -25.05
CA GLN A 437 -16.22 -1.11 -25.48
C GLN A 437 -15.97 -0.15 -24.32
N LEU A 438 -15.21 0.93 -24.58
CA LEU A 438 -15.08 2.05 -23.65
C LEU A 438 -16.29 2.98 -23.78
N ALA A 439 -17.14 3.04 -22.74
CA ALA A 439 -18.32 3.88 -22.73
C ALA A 439 -18.03 5.25 -22.08
N VAL A 440 -18.00 6.31 -22.88
CA VAL A 440 -17.82 7.69 -22.42
C VAL A 440 -19.15 8.43 -22.51
N THR A 441 -19.61 9.01 -21.42
CA THR A 441 -20.87 9.78 -21.42
C THR A 441 -20.66 11.17 -22.03
N GLY A 442 -19.52 11.81 -21.75
CA GLY A 442 -19.16 13.14 -22.25
C GLY A 442 -18.48 13.11 -23.63
N THR A 443 -17.56 14.05 -23.82
CA THR A 443 -16.75 14.17 -25.05
C THR A 443 -15.45 13.38 -24.92
N ALA A 444 -15.12 12.59 -25.94
CA ALA A 444 -13.80 11.97 -26.09
C ALA A 444 -12.94 12.82 -27.03
N THR A 445 -11.85 13.39 -26.51
CA THR A 445 -10.93 14.26 -27.26
C THR A 445 -9.59 13.58 -27.48
N PHE A 446 -9.16 13.52 -28.73
CA PHE A 446 -7.83 13.07 -29.12
C PHE A 446 -7.02 14.28 -29.60
N SER A 447 -5.95 14.57 -28.88
CA SER A 447 -5.01 15.63 -29.24
C SER A 447 -4.26 15.26 -30.53
N SER A 448 -3.76 16.26 -31.24
CA SER A 448 -2.98 16.02 -32.46
C SER A 448 -1.77 15.13 -32.17
N GLY A 449 -1.63 14.01 -32.89
CA GLY A 449 -0.58 13.02 -32.70
C GLY A 449 -0.78 12.07 -31.51
N ALA A 450 -1.90 12.14 -30.79
CA ALA A 450 -2.29 11.10 -29.84
C ALA A 450 -2.40 9.75 -30.55
N ALA A 451 -1.99 8.66 -29.90
CA ALA A 451 -1.96 7.35 -30.49
C ALA A 451 -3.26 6.58 -30.23
N LEU A 452 -3.81 6.00 -31.30
CA LEU A 452 -4.81 4.94 -31.24
C LEU A 452 -4.17 3.65 -31.74
N VAL A 453 -4.16 2.61 -30.92
CA VAL A 453 -3.53 1.33 -31.25
C VAL A 453 -4.59 0.25 -31.28
N PHE A 454 -4.73 -0.42 -32.41
CA PHE A 454 -5.47 -1.66 -32.55
C PHE A 454 -4.46 -2.80 -32.67
N ASP A 455 -4.28 -3.53 -31.58
CA ASP A 455 -3.22 -4.52 -31.38
C ASP A 455 -3.76 -5.94 -31.61
N ALA A 456 -3.34 -6.54 -32.72
CA ALA A 456 -3.69 -7.90 -33.10
C ALA A 456 -2.48 -8.85 -33.04
N THR A 457 -1.44 -8.53 -32.24
CA THR A 457 -0.27 -9.42 -32.14
C THR A 457 -0.60 -10.74 -31.46
N ASN A 458 -1.56 -10.74 -30.54
CA ASN A 458 -1.93 -11.91 -29.73
C ASN A 458 -3.07 -12.74 -30.33
N ALA A 459 -3.94 -12.12 -31.14
CA ALA A 459 -5.03 -12.80 -31.83
C ALA A 459 -5.36 -12.12 -33.16
N ALA A 460 -5.73 -12.92 -34.16
CA ALA A 460 -6.17 -12.40 -35.45
C ALA A 460 -7.59 -11.79 -35.33
N PRO A 461 -7.87 -10.68 -36.04
CA PRO A 461 -9.22 -10.12 -36.06
C PRO A 461 -10.24 -11.12 -36.62
N THR A 462 -11.35 -11.29 -35.90
CA THR A 462 -12.49 -12.15 -36.25
C THR A 462 -13.66 -11.37 -36.87
N GLN A 463 -13.63 -10.05 -36.76
CA GLN A 463 -14.63 -9.13 -37.32
C GLN A 463 -13.97 -8.17 -38.32
N ASN A 464 -14.79 -7.56 -39.17
CA ASN A 464 -14.35 -6.48 -40.05
C ASN A 464 -14.52 -5.09 -39.42
N VAL A 465 -15.26 -5.01 -38.31
CA VAL A 465 -15.57 -3.78 -37.58
C VAL A 465 -15.51 -4.08 -36.09
N TYR A 466 -14.76 -3.28 -35.35
CA TYR A 466 -14.73 -3.31 -33.89
C TYR A 466 -15.17 -1.94 -33.36
N ASN A 467 -16.20 -1.91 -32.51
CA ASN A 467 -16.60 -0.69 -31.82
C ASN A 467 -15.72 -0.50 -30.59
N LEU A 468 -14.78 0.45 -30.67
CA LEU A 468 -13.76 0.64 -29.64
C LEU A 468 -14.27 1.53 -28.50
N LEU A 469 -14.93 2.63 -28.84
CA LEU A 469 -15.38 3.65 -27.89
C LEU A 469 -16.71 4.24 -28.34
N THR A 470 -17.59 4.55 -27.37
CA THR A 470 -18.77 5.41 -27.57
C THR A 470 -18.64 6.70 -26.79
N ALA A 471 -19.13 7.81 -27.35
CA ALA A 471 -19.14 9.12 -26.71
C ALA A 471 -20.30 10.01 -27.18
N ALA A 472 -20.65 11.04 -26.42
CA ALA A 472 -21.56 12.09 -26.89
C ALA A 472 -21.01 12.81 -28.12
N SER A 473 -19.70 13.08 -28.10
CA SER A 473 -18.95 13.49 -29.28
C SER A 473 -17.50 13.03 -29.21
N ILE A 474 -16.89 12.82 -30.37
CA ILE A 474 -15.52 12.39 -30.56
C ILE A 474 -14.82 13.47 -31.38
N VAL A 475 -13.83 14.11 -30.76
CA VAL A 475 -13.02 15.15 -31.38
C VAL A 475 -11.68 14.55 -31.77
N ASP A 476 -11.45 14.42 -33.08
CA ASP A 476 -10.20 13.97 -33.66
C ASP A 476 -9.40 15.18 -34.19
N SER A 477 -8.26 15.48 -33.55
CA SER A 477 -7.35 16.55 -33.96
C SER A 477 -6.12 16.03 -34.71
N GLY A 478 -6.19 14.81 -35.26
CA GLY A 478 -5.11 14.14 -35.97
C GLY A 478 -4.57 12.93 -35.21
N ILE A 479 -5.41 11.92 -34.96
CA ILE A 479 -5.02 10.65 -34.35
C ILE A 479 -3.95 9.94 -35.20
N ALA A 480 -2.87 9.49 -34.55
CA ALA A 480 -1.90 8.57 -35.11
C ALA A 480 -2.39 7.13 -34.90
N PHE A 481 -2.90 6.50 -35.96
CA PHE A 481 -3.45 5.15 -35.89
C PHE A 481 -2.41 4.08 -36.22
N THR A 482 -2.22 3.12 -35.32
CA THR A 482 -1.39 1.94 -35.51
C THR A 482 -2.26 0.69 -35.48
N ALA A 483 -2.24 -0.10 -36.54
CA ALA A 483 -3.02 -1.33 -36.67
C ALA A 483 -2.37 -2.29 -37.68
N PRO A 484 -2.82 -3.55 -37.78
CA PRO A 484 -2.40 -4.45 -38.86
C PRO A 484 -2.71 -3.85 -40.24
N THR A 485 -1.92 -4.23 -41.25
CA THR A 485 -2.11 -3.77 -42.63
C THR A 485 -3.55 -4.01 -43.10
N GLY A 486 -4.15 -3.00 -43.72
CA GLY A 486 -5.53 -3.05 -44.22
C GLY A 486 -6.59 -2.55 -43.23
N TRP A 487 -6.20 -2.24 -41.99
CA TRP A 487 -7.08 -1.62 -41.01
C TRP A 487 -6.99 -0.09 -41.05
N SER A 488 -8.12 0.55 -40.80
CA SER A 488 -8.26 2.00 -40.62
C SER A 488 -9.20 2.27 -39.43
N TYR A 489 -9.39 3.54 -39.07
CA TYR A 489 -10.40 3.93 -38.10
C TYR A 489 -11.42 4.87 -38.73
N GLN A 490 -12.63 4.89 -38.16
CA GLN A 490 -13.68 5.84 -38.54
C GLN A 490 -14.51 6.26 -37.33
N ILE A 491 -15.16 7.43 -37.44
CA ILE A 491 -16.12 7.94 -36.47
C ILE A 491 -17.49 7.97 -37.15
N VAL A 492 -18.45 7.25 -36.57
CA VAL A 492 -19.82 7.16 -37.09
C VAL A 492 -20.83 7.58 -36.03
N SER A 493 -22.04 7.96 -36.44
CA SER A 493 -23.14 8.20 -35.48
C SER A 493 -23.63 6.88 -34.87
N GLY A 494 -23.89 6.86 -33.56
CA GLY A 494 -24.45 5.70 -32.87
C GLY A 494 -24.05 5.62 -31.40
N GLY A 495 -24.54 4.60 -30.69
CA GLY A 495 -24.25 4.41 -29.26
C GLY A 495 -24.72 5.61 -28.43
N ASN A 496 -23.78 6.24 -27.71
CA ASN A 496 -24.03 7.47 -26.93
C ASN A 496 -23.94 8.76 -27.78
N GLY A 497 -23.98 8.68 -29.11
CA GLY A 497 -23.92 9.82 -30.02
C GLY A 497 -23.00 9.53 -31.19
N GLN A 498 -21.73 9.23 -30.88
CA GLN A 498 -20.73 8.78 -31.83
C GLN A 498 -20.02 7.51 -31.36
N ILE A 499 -19.54 6.73 -32.32
CA ILE A 499 -18.76 5.51 -32.13
C ILE A 499 -17.43 5.66 -32.87
N LEU A 500 -16.32 5.41 -32.18
CA LEU A 500 -15.01 5.20 -32.79
C LEU A 500 -14.86 3.71 -33.11
N GLN A 501 -14.60 3.41 -34.38
CA GLN A 501 -14.47 2.04 -34.88
C GLN A 501 -13.09 1.81 -35.49
N ALA A 502 -12.53 0.61 -35.28
CA ALA A 502 -11.51 0.06 -36.16
C ALA A 502 -12.22 -0.74 -37.26
N VAL A 503 -11.86 -0.50 -38.53
CA VAL A 503 -12.49 -1.14 -39.68
C VAL A 503 -11.46 -1.67 -40.66
N MET A 504 -11.68 -2.89 -41.13
CA MET A 504 -10.91 -3.48 -42.21
C MET A 504 -11.39 -2.87 -43.53
N ALA A 505 -10.49 -2.19 -44.24
CA ALA A 505 -10.75 -1.73 -45.58
C ALA A 505 -10.91 -2.96 -46.49
N VAL A 506 -12.16 -3.30 -46.82
CA VAL A 506 -12.43 -4.28 -47.87
C VAL A 506 -12.01 -3.60 -49.17
N PRO A 507 -10.99 -4.12 -49.89
CA PRO A 507 -10.61 -3.54 -51.17
C PRO A 507 -11.86 -3.53 -52.05
N GLU A 508 -12.25 -2.36 -52.57
CA GLU A 508 -13.42 -2.33 -53.44
C GLU A 508 -13.18 -3.31 -54.61
N PRO A 509 -14.13 -4.24 -54.88
CA PRO A 509 -13.94 -5.30 -55.86
C PRO A 509 -13.68 -4.76 -57.28
N SER A 510 -14.00 -3.49 -57.54
CA SER A 510 -13.73 -2.77 -58.78
C SER A 510 -12.23 -2.68 -59.12
N THR A 511 -11.34 -2.63 -58.11
CA THR A 511 -9.89 -2.51 -58.32
C THR A 511 -9.26 -3.81 -58.82
N ILE A 512 -9.78 -4.96 -58.37
CA ILE A 512 -9.32 -6.29 -58.79
C ILE A 512 -9.90 -6.65 -60.16
N GLY A 513 -11.16 -6.28 -60.41
CA GLY A 513 -11.82 -6.51 -61.71
C GLY A 513 -11.17 -5.75 -62.87
N LEU A 514 -10.70 -4.52 -62.64
CA LEU A 514 -10.10 -3.71 -63.70
C LEU A 514 -8.68 -4.17 -64.08
N ALA A 515 -7.90 -4.69 -63.13
CA ALA A 515 -6.59 -5.30 -63.41
C ALA A 515 -6.73 -6.60 -64.23
N LEU A 516 -7.77 -7.40 -63.97
CA LEU A 516 -8.10 -8.59 -64.75
C LEU A 516 -8.65 -8.24 -66.15
N LEU A 517 -9.48 -7.20 -66.28
CA LEU A 517 -9.97 -6.75 -67.59
C LEU A 517 -8.88 -6.12 -68.47
N ALA A 518 -7.94 -5.36 -67.87
CA ALA A 518 -6.80 -4.80 -68.61
C ALA A 518 -5.82 -5.90 -69.09
N GLY A 519 -5.67 -7.00 -68.34
CA GLY A 519 -4.86 -8.15 -68.73
C GLY A 519 -5.45 -8.96 -69.89
N ILE A 520 -6.77 -9.12 -69.95
CA ILE A 520 -7.45 -9.87 -71.03
C ILE A 520 -7.50 -9.07 -72.34
N GLY A 521 -7.46 -7.73 -72.27
CA GLY A 521 -7.43 -6.84 -73.45
C GLY A 521 -6.14 -6.90 -74.28
N LEU A 522 -5.01 -7.38 -73.75
CA LEU A 522 -3.72 -7.37 -74.45
C LEU A 522 -3.36 -8.67 -75.21
N VAL A 523 -4.17 -9.73 -75.12
CA VAL A 523 -3.83 -11.04 -75.74
C VAL A 523 -4.33 -11.18 -77.19
N ARG A 524 -5.02 -10.18 -77.77
CA ARG A 524 -5.66 -10.33 -79.10
C ARG A 524 -5.12 -9.38 -80.18
N ARG A 525 -3.81 -9.39 -80.46
CA ARG A 525 -3.28 -8.93 -81.76
C ARG A 525 -1.88 -9.48 -82.09
N ARG A 526 -1.81 -10.75 -82.49
CA ARG A 526 -0.85 -11.25 -83.48
C ARG A 526 -1.58 -12.19 -84.42
N ARG A 527 -1.94 -11.67 -85.59
CA ARG A 527 -2.03 -12.45 -86.82
C ARG A 527 -0.75 -12.19 -87.58
#